data_AF-A0AAD6ZAD5-F1
#
_entry.id   AF-A0AAD6ZAD5-F1
#
_cell.length_a   1.000
_cell.length_b   1.000
_cell.length_c   1.000
_cell.angle_alpha   90.00
_cell.angle_beta   90.00
_cell.angle_gamma   90.00
#
_symmetry.space_group_name_H-M   'P 1'
#
loop_
_entity.id
_entity.type
_entity.pdbx_description
1 polymer ?
#
loop_
_entity_poly.entity_id
_entity_poly.type
_entity_poly.pdbx_seq_one_letter_code
_entity_poly.pdbx_strand_id
1 'polypeptide(L)'
;MSCNSYRQTEECLIDFRELVGQHSGENMATEVWEALERFGLIGRIIALVMDNATNNDTLVESFANRCLEKGIPFSARHGRMRCMPHTIHLAALKVCVQPNASSI
;
A
#
# COMPACT_ATOMS: atom_id res chain seq x y z
N MET A 1 22.53 -27.87 -19.93
CA MET A 1 22.65 -26.71 -19.02
C MET A 1 21.30 -26.53 -18.33
N SER A 2 21.20 -26.91 -17.06
CA SER A 2 19.95 -26.85 -16.30
C SER A 2 19.81 -25.45 -15.71
N CYS A 3 18.92 -24.63 -16.27
CA CYS A 3 18.58 -23.32 -15.71
C CYS A 3 17.65 -23.54 -14.50
N ASN A 4 18.23 -23.56 -13.30
CA ASN A 4 17.46 -23.49 -12.07
C ASN A 4 17.31 -22.00 -11.70
N SER A 5 16.33 -21.31 -12.27
CA SER A 5 16.09 -19.89 -12.02
C SER A 5 14.84 -19.69 -11.17
N TYR A 6 14.84 -20.19 -9.93
CA TYR A 6 13.88 -19.72 -8.93
C TYR A 6 14.27 -18.30 -8.55
N ARG A 7 13.44 -17.31 -8.92
CA ARG A 7 13.58 -15.93 -8.43
C ARG A 7 13.42 -15.96 -6.92
N GLN A 8 14.48 -15.64 -6.20
CA GLN A 8 14.43 -15.36 -4.77
C GLN A 8 13.80 -13.98 -4.56
N THR A 9 12.84 -13.89 -3.63
CA THR A 9 12.27 -12.61 -3.20
C THR A 9 13.16 -12.03 -2.11
N GLU A 10 13.58 -10.79 -2.30
CA GLU A 10 14.35 -10.04 -1.32
C GLU A 10 13.46 -8.97 -0.68
N GLU A 11 13.68 -8.73 0.61
CA GLU A 11 12.98 -7.69 1.38
C GLU A 11 14.02 -6.74 1.95
N CYS A 12 13.82 -5.43 1.75
CA CYS A 12 14.73 -4.40 2.23
C CYS A 12 13.93 -3.18 2.72
N LEU A 13 14.26 -2.68 3.91
CA LEU A 13 13.70 -1.44 4.43
C LEU A 13 14.33 -0.26 3.68
N ILE A 14 13.54 0.39 2.83
CA ILE A 14 13.99 1.54 2.04
C ILE A 14 13.98 2.82 2.87
N ASP A 15 12.92 3.06 3.62
CA ASP A 15 12.74 4.27 4.40
C ASP A 15 11.82 4.04 5.60
N PHE A 16 12.08 4.78 6.69
CA PHE A 16 11.23 4.83 7.87
C PHE A 16 11.32 6.22 8.47
N ARG A 17 10.26 7.00 8.30
CA ARG A 17 10.20 8.40 8.70
C ARG A 17 8.91 8.71 9.45
N GLU A 18 8.95 9.74 10.29
CA GLU A 18 7.76 10.31 10.90
C GLU A 18 6.97 11.11 9.86
N LEU A 19 5.65 10.94 9.84
CA LEU A 19 4.76 11.75 9.01
C LEU A 19 4.40 13.03 9.75
N VAL A 20 4.89 14.17 9.26
CA VAL A 20 4.63 15.47 9.89
C VAL A 20 3.31 16.05 9.36
N GLY A 21 2.44 16.53 10.25
CA GLY A 21 1.18 17.16 9.90
C GLY A 21 0.00 16.19 9.83
N GLN A 22 -0.94 16.42 8.91
CA GLN A 22 -2.14 15.60 8.79
C GLN A 22 -1.84 14.25 8.14
N HIS A 23 -2.45 13.19 8.64
CA HIS A 23 -2.34 11.84 8.07
C HIS A 23 -3.29 11.65 6.86
N SER A 24 -3.33 12.65 5.98
CA SER A 24 -4.13 12.61 4.75
C SER A 24 -3.43 11.76 3.68
N GLY A 25 -4.22 11.22 2.74
CA GLY A 25 -3.69 10.42 1.64
C GLY A 25 -2.66 11.18 0.79
N GLU A 26 -2.92 12.47 0.54
CA GLU A 26 -2.06 13.37 -0.22
C GLU A 26 -0.72 13.61 0.48
N ASN A 27 -0.74 13.82 1.79
CA ASN A 27 0.49 14.02 2.57
C ASN A 27 1.33 12.75 2.57
N MET A 28 0.71 11.61 2.87
CA MET A 28 1.38 10.31 2.81
C MET A 28 1.94 10.01 1.41
N ALA A 29 1.21 10.34 0.34
CA ALA A 29 1.69 10.17 -1.03
C ALA A 29 2.89 11.06 -1.34
N THR A 30 2.95 12.26 -0.75
CA THR A 30 4.10 13.17 -0.87
C THR A 30 5.33 12.54 -0.25
N GLU A 31 5.23 12.07 1.00
CA GLU A 31 6.36 11.41 1.68
C GLU A 31 6.86 10.17 0.92
N VAL A 32 5.94 9.30 0.47
CA VAL A 32 6.27 8.11 -0.33
C VAL A 32 6.98 8.53 -1.62
N TRP A 33 6.46 9.53 -2.32
CA TRP A 33 7.04 10.01 -3.56
C TRP A 33 8.47 10.52 -3.38
N GLU A 34 8.71 11.33 -2.36
CA GLU A 34 10.04 11.85 -2.04
C GLU A 34 11.03 10.73 -1.68
N ALA A 35 10.55 9.67 -1.00
CA ALA A 35 11.39 8.49 -0.73
C ALA A 35 11.85 7.86 -2.05
N LEU A 36 10.90 7.62 -2.94
CA LEU A 36 11.16 6.96 -4.21
C LEU A 36 12.06 7.80 -5.12
N GLU A 37 11.89 9.13 -5.12
CA GLU A 37 12.80 10.04 -5.83
C GLU A 37 14.21 9.96 -5.24
N ARG A 38 14.36 10.04 -3.92
CA ARG A 38 15.66 9.98 -3.23
C ARG A 38 16.44 8.71 -3.56
N PHE A 39 15.75 7.57 -3.67
CA PHE A 39 16.38 6.27 -3.95
C PHE A 39 16.35 5.86 -5.43
N GLY A 40 15.85 6.71 -6.33
CA GLY A 40 15.79 6.41 -7.78
C GLY A 40 14.85 5.24 -8.13
N LEU A 41 13.77 5.08 -7.36
CA LEU A 41 12.79 3.99 -7.49
C LEU A 41 11.51 4.39 -8.24
N ILE A 42 11.40 5.66 -8.64
CA ILE A 42 10.28 6.14 -9.47
C ILE A 42 10.17 5.30 -10.75
N GLY A 43 8.94 4.88 -11.06
CA GLY A 43 8.66 3.99 -12.21
C GLY A 43 8.95 2.51 -11.99
N ARG A 44 9.43 2.11 -10.80
CA ARG A 44 9.65 0.69 -10.44
C ARG A 44 8.54 0.11 -9.55
N ILE A 45 7.61 0.95 -9.10
CA ILE A 45 6.52 0.55 -8.20
C ILE A 45 5.39 -0.09 -9.01
N ILE A 46 5.03 -1.32 -8.63
CA ILE A 46 3.97 -2.10 -9.28
C ILE A 46 2.66 -1.99 -8.47
N ALA A 47 2.76 -2.04 -7.15
CA ALA A 47 1.62 -1.98 -6.24
C ALA A 47 2.01 -1.41 -4.88
N LEU A 48 1.02 -0.87 -4.18
CA LEU A 48 1.10 -0.39 -2.81
C LEU A 48 0.22 -1.29 -1.94
N VAL A 49 0.84 -2.05 -1.04
CA VAL A 49 0.15 -2.96 -0.10
C VAL A 49 0.03 -2.25 1.25
N MET A 50 -1.19 -1.92 1.65
CA MET A 50 -1.46 -1.16 2.88
C MET A 50 -2.71 -1.70 3.58
N ASP A 51 -2.94 -1.31 4.83
CA ASP A 51 -4.15 -1.70 5.56
C ASP A 51 -5.44 -1.15 4.90
N ASN A 52 -6.58 -1.43 5.53
CA ASN A 52 -7.88 -1.11 4.96
C ASN A 52 -8.39 0.31 5.28
N ALA A 53 -7.53 1.21 5.75
CA ALA A 53 -7.92 2.60 6.01
C ALA A 53 -8.25 3.34 4.69
N THR A 54 -9.24 4.23 4.74
CA THR A 54 -9.74 4.95 3.56
C THR A 54 -8.76 5.99 3.02
N ASN A 55 -7.93 6.59 3.89
CA ASN A 55 -6.89 7.53 3.47
C ASN A 55 -5.82 6.87 2.58
N ASN A 56 -5.64 5.55 2.65
CA ASN A 56 -4.77 4.81 1.74
C ASN A 56 -5.32 4.77 0.31
N ASP A 57 -6.63 4.87 0.12
CA ASP A 57 -7.22 4.92 -1.22
C ASP A 57 -6.87 6.27 -1.87
N THR A 58 -7.03 7.36 -1.12
CA THR A 58 -6.60 8.71 -1.54
C THR A 58 -5.09 8.81 -1.77
N LEU A 59 -4.27 8.10 -0.98
CA LEU A 59 -2.83 8.00 -1.20
C LEU A 59 -2.52 7.41 -2.58
N VAL A 60 -3.12 6.26 -2.92
CA VAL A 60 -2.84 5.61 -4.20
C VAL A 60 -3.35 6.45 -5.38
N GLU A 61 -4.48 7.14 -5.25
CA GLU A 61 -4.97 8.08 -6.26
C GLU A 61 -3.98 9.24 -6.47
N SER A 62 -3.52 9.85 -5.37
CA SER A 62 -2.52 10.92 -5.41
C SER A 62 -1.20 10.46 -6.03
N PHE A 63 -0.76 9.25 -5.70
CA PHE A 63 0.43 8.63 -6.29
C PHE A 63 0.25 8.40 -7.80
N ALA A 64 -0.90 7.89 -8.24
CA ALA A 64 -1.20 7.66 -9.65
C ALA A 64 -1.24 8.97 -10.46
N ASN A 65 -1.76 10.05 -9.88
CA ASN A 65 -1.74 11.37 -10.50
C ASN A 65 -0.31 11.86 -10.74
N ARG A 66 0.58 11.69 -9.77
CA ARG A 66 2.02 12.01 -9.93
C ARG A 66 2.70 11.12 -10.98
N CYS A 67 2.35 9.84 -11.04
CA CYS A 67 2.82 8.97 -12.12
C CYS A 67 2.37 9.48 -13.49
N LEU A 68 1.10 9.88 -13.63
CA LEU A 68 0.56 10.42 -14.87
C LEU A 68 1.29 11.70 -15.31
N GLU A 69 1.53 12.63 -14.38
CA GLU A 69 2.31 13.87 -14.64
C GLU A 69 3.73 13.59 -15.15
N LYS A 70 4.33 12.47 -14.73
CA LYS A 70 5.66 12.02 -15.17
C LYS A 70 5.63 11.07 -16.37
N GLY A 71 4.47 10.77 -16.93
CA GLY A 71 4.32 9.82 -18.04
C GLY A 71 4.59 8.35 -17.66
N ILE A 72 4.43 8.00 -16.38
CA ILE A 72 4.64 6.65 -15.86
C ILE A 72 3.30 5.91 -15.84
N PRO A 73 3.19 4.74 -16.50
CA PRO A 73 1.97 3.95 -16.46
C PRO A 73 1.78 3.34 -15.07
N PHE A 74 0.80 3.83 -14.32
CA PHE A 74 0.39 3.27 -13.04
C PHE A 74 -1.13 3.37 -12.89
N SER A 75 -1.79 2.29 -12.49
CA SER A 75 -3.24 2.26 -12.32
C SER A 75 -3.58 2.21 -10.83
N ALA A 76 -4.23 3.26 -10.30
CA ALA A 76 -4.63 3.28 -8.89
C ALA A 76 -5.49 2.06 -8.52
N ARG A 77 -6.45 1.70 -9.38
CA ARG A 77 -7.33 0.55 -9.20
C ARG A 77 -6.59 -0.78 -9.09
N HIS A 78 -5.57 -1.01 -9.94
CA HIS A 78 -4.84 -2.28 -9.96
C HIS A 78 -3.64 -2.28 -9.01
N GLY A 79 -3.09 -1.11 -8.69
CA GLY A 79 -1.96 -0.93 -7.78
C GLY A 79 -2.35 -0.87 -6.30
N ARG A 80 -3.63 -0.65 -5.97
CA ARG A 80 -4.12 -0.63 -4.59
C ARG A 80 -4.37 -2.06 -4.07
N MET A 81 -3.41 -2.57 -3.31
CA MET A 81 -3.51 -3.89 -2.66
C MET A 81 -3.78 -3.73 -1.17
N ARG A 82 -4.60 -4.62 -0.61
CA ARG A 82 -4.90 -4.64 0.83
C ARG A 82 -3.99 -5.63 1.57
N CYS A 83 -3.61 -5.27 2.79
CA CYS A 83 -2.81 -6.13 3.65
C CYS A 83 -3.60 -7.39 4.03
N MET A 84 -3.13 -8.55 3.55
CA MET A 84 -3.76 -9.85 3.78
C MET A 84 -3.96 -10.17 5.28
N PRO A 85 -2.93 -10.05 6.16
CA PRO A 85 -3.11 -10.23 7.59
C PRO A 85 -4.21 -9.34 8.20
N HIS A 86 -4.28 -8.06 7.82
CA HIS A 86 -5.29 -7.14 8.33
C HIS A 86 -6.70 -7.56 7.87
N THR A 87 -6.87 -7.96 6.61
CA THR A 87 -8.15 -8.48 6.12
C THR A 87 -8.60 -9.74 6.87
N ILE A 88 -7.68 -10.68 7.14
CA ILE A 88 -8.00 -11.90 7.91
C ILE A 88 -8.40 -11.53 9.35
N HIS A 89 -7.68 -10.60 9.97
CA HIS A 89 -8.01 -10.13 11.31
C HIS A 89 -9.41 -9.52 11.39
N LEU A 90 -9.78 -8.65 10.44
CA LEU A 90 -11.12 -8.08 10.36
C LEU A 90 -12.20 -9.15 10.15
N ALA A 91 -11.94 -10.15 9.31
CA ALA A 91 -12.85 -11.26 9.09
C ALA A 91 -13.07 -12.08 10.37
N ALA A 92 -11.99 -12.39 11.09
CA ALA A 92 -12.04 -13.11 12.36
C ALA A 92 -12.82 -12.32 13.41
N LEU A 93 -12.59 -11.01 13.55
CA LEU A 93 -13.38 -10.16 14.45
C LEU A 93 -14.87 -10.21 14.11
N LYS A 94 -15.23 -10.15 12.82
CA LYS A 94 -16.63 -10.20 12.40
C LYS A 94 -17.32 -11.54 12.68
N VAL A 95 -16.58 -12.65 12.63
CA VAL A 95 -17.12 -14.00 12.89
C VAL A 95 -17.12 -14.33 14.38
N CYS A 96 -16.03 -14.05 15.09
CA CYS A 96 -15.85 -14.40 16.49
C CYS A 96 -16.56 -13.43 17.44
N VAL A 97 -16.69 -12.15 17.05
CA VAL A 97 -17.51 -11.17 17.75
C VAL A 97 -18.87 -11.13 17.04
N GLN A 98 -19.63 -12.22 17.12
CA GLN A 98 -21.07 -12.08 16.92
C GLN A 98 -21.63 -11.33 18.12
N PRO A 99 -22.45 -10.27 17.93
CA PRO A 99 -23.27 -9.80 19.02
C PRO A 99 -24.14 -10.98 19.43
N ASN A 100 -24.16 -11.27 20.72
CA ASN A 100 -25.01 -12.26 21.36
C ASN A 100 -26.38 -12.29 20.66
N ALA A 101 -26.60 -13.27 19.79
CA ALA A 101 -27.92 -13.63 19.32
C ALA A 101 -28.59 -14.40 20.46
N SER A 102 -29.00 -13.68 21.50
CA SER A 102 -29.86 -14.15 22.60
C SER A 102 -30.34 -12.96 23.43
N SER A 103 -31.58 -12.58 23.14
CA SER A 103 -32.63 -12.30 24.15
C SER A 103 -32.66 -10.93 24.84
N ILE A 104 -33.88 -10.36 24.81
CA ILE A 104 -34.51 -9.32 25.65
C ILE A 104 -33.95 -7.90 25.65
#